data_AF-A0A2H1WR87-F1
#
_entry.id   AF-A0A2H1WR87-F1
#
_cell.length_a   1.000
_cell.length_b   1.000
_cell.length_c   1.000
_cell.angle_alpha   90.00
_cell.angle_beta   90.00
_cell.angle_gamma   90.00
#
_symmetry.space_group_name_H-M   'P 1'
#
loop_
_entity.id
_entity.type
_entity.pdbx_description
1 polymer ?
#
loop_
_entity_poly.entity_id
_entity_poly.type
_entity_poly.pdbx_seq_one_letter_code
_entity_poly.pdbx_strand_id
1 'polypeptide(L)' 'VVLSNEMSTRVGLSGGAVVGSLGDAWAHRCNVRLLLSTPQVTQDCTERLALLLKSNVAASTVARFK' A
#
# COMPACT_ATOMS: atom_id res chain seq x y z
N VAL A 1 11.65 11.58 -5.58
CA VAL A 1 10.55 12.23 -4.84
C VAL A 1 9.77 11.13 -4.12
N VAL A 2 9.42 11.36 -2.85
CA VAL A 2 8.61 10.44 -2.04
C VAL A 2 7.32 11.15 -1.68
N LEU A 3 6.18 10.48 -1.85
CA LEU A 3 4.86 11.01 -1.56
C LEU A 3 4.10 10.00 -0.72
N SER A 4 3.39 10.49 0.29
CA SER A 4 2.43 9.69 1.06
C SER A 4 1.06 9.76 0.41
N ASN A 5 0.37 8.63 0.36
CA ASN A 5 -0.99 8.52 -0.18
C ASN A 5 -1.88 7.86 0.88
N GLU A 6 -2.96 8.52 1.24
CA GLU A 6 -3.94 7.97 2.18
C GLU A 6 -4.79 6.90 1.49
N MET A 7 -5.41 6.03 2.29
CA MET A 7 -6.33 5.01 1.79
C MET A 7 -7.77 5.48 1.96
N SER A 8 -8.59 5.26 0.95
CA SER A 8 -10.02 5.59 0.93
C SER A 8 -10.83 4.39 0.46
N THR A 9 -12.10 4.34 0.84
CA THR A 9 -13.04 3.33 0.38
C THR A 9 -13.70 3.81 -0.92
N ARG A 10 -13.51 3.07 -2.01
CA ARG A 10 -14.13 3.45 -3.29
C ARG A 10 -15.53 2.86 -3.40
N VAL A 11 -16.53 3.72 -3.22
CA VAL A 11 -17.94 3.39 -3.45
C VAL A 11 -18.13 3.08 -4.95
N GLY A 12 -18.74 1.93 -5.26
CA GLY A 12 -19.02 1.50 -6.65
C GLY A 12 -18.07 0.43 -7.20
N LEU A 13 -16.98 0.07 -6.51
CA LEU A 13 -16.34 -1.23 -6.72
C LEU A 13 -17.11 -2.27 -5.90
N SER A 14 -17.52 -3.36 -6.52
CA SER A 14 -18.25 -4.45 -5.87
C SER A 14 -17.48 -4.93 -4.63
N GLY A 15 -17.91 -4.49 -3.44
CA GLY A 15 -17.29 -4.85 -2.15
C GLY A 15 -16.61 -3.72 -1.36
N GLY A 16 -16.66 -2.45 -1.80
CA GLY A 16 -16.13 -1.34 -0.99
C GLY A 16 -14.62 -1.38 -0.80
N ALA A 17 -13.90 -1.76 -1.85
CA ALA A 17 -12.45 -1.96 -1.83
C ALA A 17 -11.70 -0.72 -1.32
N VAL A 18 -10.67 -0.97 -0.51
CA VAL A 18 -9.75 0.05 -0.01
C VAL A 18 -8.72 0.35 -1.10
N VAL A 19 -8.66 1.60 -1.54
CA VAL A 19 -7.79 2.09 -2.62
C VAL A 19 -7.00 3.31 -2.19
N GLY A 20 -5.94 3.66 -2.92
CA GLY A 20 -5.21 4.91 -2.65
C GLY A 20 -6.02 6.12 -3.09
N SER A 21 -6.06 7.18 -2.28
CA SER A 21 -6.89 8.37 -2.50
C SER A 21 -6.50 9.17 -3.73
N LEU A 22 -5.22 9.13 -4.12
CA LEU A 22 -4.73 9.77 -5.35
C LEU A 22 -5.23 9.11 -6.65
N GLY A 23 -5.90 7.96 -6.58
CA GLY A 23 -6.50 7.30 -7.73
C GLY A 23 -5.52 6.67 -8.73
N ASP A 24 -6.08 6.14 -9.81
CA ASP A 24 -5.37 5.24 -10.75
C ASP A 24 -4.32 5.98 -11.59
N ALA A 25 -4.55 7.26 -11.91
CA ALA A 25 -3.60 8.09 -12.64
C ALA A 25 -2.24 8.18 -11.91
N TRP A 26 -2.28 8.35 -10.58
CA TRP A 26 -1.06 8.37 -9.76
C TRP A 26 -0.44 6.99 -9.58
N ALA A 27 -1.26 5.95 -9.43
CA ALA A 27 -0.77 4.57 -9.40
C ALA A 27 0.01 4.20 -10.68
N HIS A 28 -0.42 4.72 -11.84
CA HIS A 28 0.28 4.52 -13.11
C HIS A 28 1.58 5.33 -13.21
N ARG A 29 1.60 6.58 -12.72
CA ARG A 29 2.75 7.50 -12.87
C ARG A 29 3.90 7.27 -11.87
N CYS A 30 3.66 6.65 -10.73
CA CYS A 30 4.73 6.36 -9.77
C CYS A 30 5.68 5.25 -10.26
N ASN A 31 6.97 5.35 -9.94
CA ASN A 31 7.96 4.30 -10.26
C ASN A 31 8.00 3.19 -9.22
N VAL A 32 7.71 3.53 -7.97
CA VAL A 32 7.72 2.62 -6.82
C VAL A 32 6.51 2.93 -5.95
N ARG A 33 5.82 1.90 -5.46
CA ARG A 33 4.67 2.02 -4.55
C ARG A 33 4.76 0.99 -3.43
N LEU A 34 4.71 1.49 -2.20
CA LEU A 34 4.66 0.70 -0.98
C LEU A 34 3.27 0.80 -0.36
N LEU A 35 2.75 -0.33 0.12
CA LEU A 35 1.59 -0.37 1.02
C LEU A 35 2.09 -0.67 2.43
N LEU A 36 1.74 0.20 3.37
CA LEU A 36 2.03 0.01 4.78
C LEU A 36 0.78 -0.54 5.45
N SER A 37 0.92 -1.62 6.22
CA SER A 37 -0.20 -2.22 6.94
C SER A 37 0.19 -2.66 8.35
N THR A 38 -0.79 -2.65 9.24
CA THR A 38 -0.73 -3.26 10.56
C THR A 38 -1.23 -4.71 10.44
N PRO A 39 -0.38 -5.72 10.65
CA PRO A 39 -0.83 -7.10 10.65
C PRO A 39 -1.79 -7.36 11.81
N GLN A 40 -2.96 -7.95 11.54
CA GLN A 40 -3.95 -8.27 12.58
C GLN A 40 -3.59 -9.50 13.42
N VAL A 41 -2.62 -10.31 12.97
CA VAL A 41 -2.33 -11.64 13.54
C VAL A 41 -1.13 -11.61 14.51
N THR A 42 -0.40 -10.50 14.61
CA THR A 42 0.77 -10.42 15.49
C THR A 42 0.36 -9.99 16.89
N GLN A 43 0.90 -10.67 17.90
CA GLN A 43 0.73 -10.28 19.31
C GLN A 43 1.46 -8.95 19.62
N ASP A 44 2.48 -8.61 18.84
CA ASP A 44 3.21 -7.35 18.94
C ASP A 44 2.50 -6.24 18.13
N CYS A 45 2.01 -5.21 18.83
CA CYS A 45 1.32 -4.06 18.26
C CYS A 45 2.27 -3.02 17.64
N THR A 46 3.59 -3.22 17.72
CA THR A 46 4.60 -2.36 17.10
C THR A 46 5.04 -2.87 15.74
N GLU A 47 4.79 -4.14 15.40
CA GLU A 47 5.14 -4.66 14.08
C GLU A 47 4.27 -4.06 12.97
N ARG A 48 4.92 -3.76 11.85
CA ARG A 48 4.31 -3.24 10.63
C ARG A 48 4.82 -4.03 9.42
N LEU A 49 3.99 -4.09 8.38
CA LEU A 49 4.36 -4.68 7.10
C LEU A 49 4.47 -3.59 6.03
N ALA A 50 5.51 -3.69 5.21
CA ALA A 50 5.66 -2.93 3.98
C ALA A 50 5.59 -3.91 2.80
N LEU A 51 4.58 -3.75 1.96
CA LEU A 51 4.39 -4.53 0.74
C LEU A 51 4.79 -3.70 -0.47
N LEU A 52 5.68 -4.23 -1.29
CA LEU A 52 6.06 -3.61 -2.56
C LEU A 52 5.03 -3.94 -3.64
N LEU A 53 4.12 -3.00 -3.89
CA LEU A 53 3.03 -3.15 -4.86
C LEU A 53 3.46 -2.86 -6.30
N LYS A 54 4.45 -1.98 -6.48
CA LYS A 54 5.00 -1.62 -7.78
C LYS A 54 6.47 -1.24 -7.60
N SER A 55 7.31 -1.71 -8.52
CA SER A 55 8.69 -1.25 -8.68
C SER A 55 9.13 -1.47 -10.12
N ASN A 56 9.92 -0.53 -10.65
CA ASN A 56 10.51 -0.67 -11.98
C ASN A 56 11.80 -1.51 -11.97
N VAL A 57 12.34 -1.86 -10.79
CA VAL A 57 13.68 -2.46 -10.65
C VAL A 57 13.73 -3.68 -9.73
N ALA A 58 12.64 -4.04 -9.06
CA ALA A 58 12.58 -5.14 -8.11
C ALA A 58 11.25 -5.89 -8.21
N ALA A 59 11.27 -7.19 -7.89
CA ALA A 59 10.07 -8.00 -7.79
C ALA A 59 9.26 -7.63 -6.54
N SER A 60 7.95 -7.89 -6.57
CA SER A 60 7.07 -7.71 -5.42
C SER A 60 7.58 -8.51 -4.21
N THR A 61 7.67 -7.86 -3.07
CA THR A 61 8.18 -8.44 -1.82
C THR A 61 7.46 -7.84 -0.62
N VAL A 62 7.60 -8.50 0.53
CA VAL A 62 7.06 -8.06 1.82
C VAL A 62 8.17 -8.00 2.84
N ALA A 63 8.27 -6.89 3.56
CA ALA A 63 9.22 -6.70 4.65
C ALA A 63 8.50 -6.32 5.94
N ARG A 64 9.08 -6.72 7.08
CA ARG A 64 8.63 -6.30 8.41
C ARG A 64 9.47 -5.15 8.92
N PHE A 65 8.86 -4.23 9.66
CA PHE A 65 9.55 -3.16 10.35
C PHE A 65 8.82 -2.80 11.66
N LYS A 66 9.47 -2.00 12.50
CA LYS A 66 8.91 -1.43 13.73
C LYS A 66 8.63 0.06 13.52
#